data_AF-A0A5E4XI12-F1
#
_entry.id   AF-A0A5E4XI12-F1
#
_cell.length_a   1.000
_cell.length_b   1.000
_cell.length_c   1.000
_cell.angle_alpha   90.00
_cell.angle_beta   90.00
_cell.angle_gamma   90.00
#
_symmetry.space_group_name_H-M   'P 1'
#
loop_
_entity.id
_entity.type
_entity.pdbx_description
1 polymer ?
#
loop_
_entity_poly.entity_id
_entity_poly.type
_entity_poly.pdbx_seq_one_letter_code
_entity_poly.pdbx_strand_id
1 'polypeptide(L)'
;MKSIFEVRIHWAEDDDEQGTFTGQAEASTRDEAIDAVAREMAVCRDGCGSAASEEEIRGFIERARARVDHVWSITEHVFSDLQMVLESELQGRRLDPAALVSLISENLDRIAPAADNRRAA
;
A
#
# COMPACT_ATOMS: atom_id res chain seq x y z
N MET A 1 -20.60 -7.33 -10.65
CA MET A 1 -21.15 -7.09 -9.30
C MET A 1 -20.30 -6.01 -8.68
N LYS A 2 -20.89 -4.96 -8.11
CA LYS A 2 -20.12 -3.89 -7.49
C LYS A 2 -19.76 -4.26 -6.05
N SER A 3 -18.62 -3.76 -5.57
CA SER A 3 -18.14 -3.94 -4.20
C SER A 3 -17.66 -2.59 -3.67
N ILE A 4 -17.68 -2.44 -2.34
CA ILE A 4 -17.11 -1.27 -1.68
C ILE A 4 -15.63 -1.55 -1.45
N PHE A 5 -14.79 -0.70 -2.01
CA PHE A 5 -13.35 -0.71 -1.81
C PHE A 5 -12.97 0.42 -0.87
N GLU A 6 -12.13 0.12 0.12
CA GLU A 6 -11.39 1.14 0.85
C GLU A 6 -10.03 1.31 0.16
N VAL A 7 -9.74 2.52 -0.31
CA VAL A 7 -8.50 2.85 -1.02
C VAL A 7 -7.71 3.84 -0.16
N ARG A 8 -6.43 3.54 0.04
CA ARG A 8 -5.48 4.41 0.74
C ARG A 8 -4.41 4.87 -0.24
N ILE A 9 -4.32 6.18 -0.44
CA ILE A 9 -3.32 6.81 -1.30
C ILE A 9 -2.34 7.52 -0.39
N HIS A 10 -1.10 7.06 -0.42
CA HIS A 10 0.02 7.75 0.22
C HIS A 10 0.65 8.71 -0.77
N TRP A 11 0.86 9.96 -0.35
CA TRP A 11 1.59 10.93 -1.15
C TRP A 11 2.66 11.62 -0.32
N ALA A 12 3.78 11.90 -0.99
CA ALA A 12 4.74 12.89 -0.59
C ALA A 12 4.65 14.00 -1.66
N GLU A 13 4.37 15.23 -1.23
CA GLU A 13 4.59 16.42 -2.08
C GLU A 13 6.08 16.76 -2.13
N ASP A 14 6.79 16.56 -1.01
CA ASP A 14 8.25 16.51 -0.85
C ASP A 14 8.57 15.52 0.29
N ASP A 15 9.83 15.08 0.42
CA ASP A 15 10.29 14.02 1.36
C ASP A 15 9.84 14.22 2.84
N ASP A 16 9.41 15.43 3.20
CA ASP A 16 9.09 15.84 4.58
C ASP A 16 7.57 15.94 4.89
N GLU A 17 6.68 15.99 3.90
CA GLU A 17 5.22 15.98 4.12
C GLU A 17 4.59 14.70 3.57
N GLN A 18 4.54 13.67 4.43
CA GLN A 18 3.84 12.42 4.14
C GLN A 18 2.37 12.53 4.57
N GLY A 19 1.47 12.49 3.59
CA GLY A 19 0.02 12.43 3.79
C GLY A 19 -0.55 11.05 3.46
N THR A 20 -1.66 10.69 4.10
CA THR A 20 -2.45 9.50 3.75
C THR A 20 -3.90 9.89 3.53
N PHE A 21 -4.43 9.60 2.33
CA PHE A 21 -5.81 9.88 1.96
C PHE A 21 -6.54 8.55 1.93
N THR A 22 -7.59 8.42 2.73
CA THR A 22 -8.42 7.21 2.75
C THR A 22 -9.80 7.58 2.22
N GLY A 23 -10.21 6.93 1.13
CA GLY A 23 -11.53 7.08 0.54
C GLY A 23 -12.19 5.72 0.35
N GLN A 24 -13.51 5.73 0.21
CA GLN A 24 -14.29 4.54 -0.11
C GLN A 24 -15.03 4.75 -1.43
N ALA A 25 -14.97 3.76 -2.31
CA ALA A 25 -15.63 3.80 -3.60
C ALA A 25 -16.36 2.49 -3.89
N GLU A 26 -17.59 2.61 -4.40
CA GLU A 26 -18.33 1.47 -4.95
C GLU A 26 -17.93 1.28 -6.42
N ALA A 27 -17.25 0.18 -6.73
CA ALA A 27 -16.71 -0.09 -8.06
C ALA A 27 -16.85 -1.55 -8.46
N SER A 28 -16.67 -1.85 -9.75
CA SER A 28 -16.63 -3.24 -10.24
C SER A 28 -15.20 -3.80 -10.23
N THR A 29 -14.20 -2.92 -10.29
CA THR A 29 -12.78 -3.28 -10.27
C THR A 29 -12.01 -2.42 -9.27
N ARG A 30 -10.81 -2.89 -8.91
CA ARG A 30 -9.86 -2.14 -8.09
C ARG A 30 -9.47 -0.82 -8.75
N ASP A 31 -9.16 -0.86 -10.04
CA ASP A 31 -8.63 0.31 -10.75
C ASP A 31 -9.70 1.39 -10.91
N GLU A 32 -10.96 1.00 -11.05
CA GLU A 32 -12.11 1.92 -11.00
C GLU A 32 -12.25 2.59 -9.63
N ALA A 33 -12.05 1.84 -8.53
CA ALA A 33 -12.09 2.40 -7.18
C ALA A 33 -10.92 3.37 -6.93
N ILE A 34 -9.72 3.02 -7.39
CA ILE A 34 -8.54 3.89 -7.30
C ILE A 34 -8.80 5.20 -8.06
N ASP A 35 -9.36 5.13 -9.27
CA ASP A 35 -9.68 6.34 -10.05
C ASP A 35 -10.67 7.24 -9.35
N ALA A 36 -11.72 6.66 -8.77
CA ALA A 36 -12.75 7.42 -8.06
C ALA A 36 -12.14 8.15 -6.85
N VAL A 37 -11.37 7.44 -6.01
CA VAL A 37 -10.75 8.01 -4.81
C VAL A 37 -9.62 8.99 -5.17
N ALA A 38 -8.82 8.71 -6.20
CA ALA A 38 -7.78 9.62 -6.66
C ALA A 38 -8.37 10.91 -7.26
N ARG A 39 -9.53 10.83 -7.93
CA ARG A 39 -10.24 12.01 -8.44
C ARG A 39 -10.81 12.86 -7.30
N GLU A 40 -11.37 12.22 -6.27
CA GLU A 40 -11.82 12.91 -5.05
C GLU A 40 -10.64 13.62 -4.37
N MET A 41 -9.53 12.91 -4.19
CA MET A 41 -8.30 13.48 -3.62
C MET A 41 -7.79 14.65 -4.46
N ALA A 42 -7.78 14.53 -5.79
CA ALA A 42 -7.30 15.58 -6.69
C ALA A 42 -8.05 16.92 -6.53
N VAL A 43 -9.34 16.88 -6.20
CA VAL A 43 -10.16 18.09 -6.02
C VAL A 43 -10.18 18.60 -4.57
N CYS A 44 -9.66 17.82 -3.63
CA CYS A 44 -9.48 18.22 -2.24
C CYS A 44 -8.26 19.15 -2.06
N ARG A 45 -8.19 19.79 -0.88
CA ARG A 45 -7.11 20.72 -0.50
C ARG A 45 -5.72 20.07 -0.59
N ASP A 46 -5.65 18.76 -0.40
CA ASP A 46 -4.43 17.96 -0.37
C ASP A 46 -4.06 17.35 -1.75
N GLY A 47 -4.79 17.73 -2.81
CA GLY A 47 -4.55 17.32 -4.19
C GLY A 47 -4.17 18.49 -5.10
N CYS A 48 -4.70 18.53 -6.31
CA CYS A 48 -4.50 19.63 -7.25
C CYS A 48 -5.36 20.87 -6.92
N GLY A 49 -6.30 20.74 -5.98
CA GLY A 49 -7.23 21.79 -5.57
C GLY A 49 -8.49 21.86 -6.45
N SER A 50 -9.52 22.55 -5.95
CA SER A 50 -10.86 22.58 -6.54
C SER A 50 -10.96 23.30 -7.90
N ALA A 51 -9.88 23.95 -8.36
CA ALA A 51 -9.81 24.68 -9.62
C ALA A 51 -8.93 23.96 -10.69
N ALA A 52 -8.48 22.74 -10.40
CA ALA A 52 -7.64 21.97 -11.31
C ALA A 52 -8.35 21.66 -12.63
N SER A 53 -7.60 21.71 -13.73
CA SER A 53 -8.07 21.26 -15.04
C SER A 53 -8.23 19.74 -15.09
N GLU A 54 -9.06 19.25 -16.02
CA GLU A 54 -9.23 17.80 -16.23
C GLU A 54 -7.91 17.10 -16.61
N GLU A 55 -6.98 17.80 -17.25
CA GLU A 55 -5.66 17.26 -17.58
C GLU A 55 -4.79 17.06 -16.33
N GLU A 56 -4.81 18.03 -15.41
CA GLU A 56 -4.10 17.94 -14.13
C GLU A 56 -4.67 16.82 -13.26
N ILE A 57 -6.00 16.70 -13.19
CA ILE A 57 -6.69 15.61 -12.48
C ILE A 57 -6.30 14.25 -13.07
N ARG A 58 -6.28 14.11 -14.39
CA ARG A 58 -5.86 12.86 -15.04
C ARG A 58 -4.40 12.51 -14.72
N GLY A 59 -3.50 13.48 -14.81
CA GLY A 59 -2.09 13.26 -14.44
C GLY A 59 -1.92 12.89 -12.96
N PHE A 60 -2.76 13.44 -12.09
CA PHE A 60 -2.81 13.05 -10.68
C PHE A 60 -3.25 11.60 -10.50
N ILE A 61 -4.34 11.19 -11.16
CA ILE A 61 -4.86 9.81 -11.10
C ILE A 61 -3.80 8.81 -11.58
N GLU A 62 -3.09 9.10 -12.67
CA GLU A 62 -2.01 8.23 -13.16
C GLU A 62 -0.88 8.07 -12.14
N ARG A 63 -0.46 9.16 -11.48
CA ARG A 63 0.54 9.10 -10.40
C ARG A 63 0.04 8.31 -9.18
N ALA A 64 -1.23 8.49 -8.81
CA ALA A 64 -1.84 7.77 -7.72
C ALA A 64 -1.89 6.26 -7.99
N ARG A 65 -2.27 5.85 -9.22
CA ARG A 65 -2.22 4.44 -9.65
C ARG A 65 -0.83 3.85 -9.51
N ALA A 66 0.19 4.51 -10.07
CA ALA A 66 1.56 4.03 -10.01
C ALA A 66 2.05 3.86 -8.56
N ARG A 67 1.66 4.75 -7.66
CA ARG A 67 1.98 4.66 -6.22
C ARG A 67 1.27 3.48 -5.56
N VAL A 68 -0.03 3.31 -5.80
CA VAL A 68 -0.79 2.18 -5.25
C VAL A 68 -0.22 0.85 -5.76
N ASP A 69 0.07 0.75 -7.05
CA ASP A 69 0.67 -0.45 -7.65
C ASP A 69 2.06 -0.74 -7.07
N HIS A 70 2.88 0.28 -6.81
CA HIS A 70 4.18 0.11 -6.18
C HIS A 70 4.06 -0.44 -4.75
N VAL A 71 3.19 0.14 -3.93
CA VAL A 71 2.95 -0.33 -2.55
C VAL A 71 2.37 -1.75 -2.56
N TRP A 72 1.47 -2.05 -3.48
CA TRP A 72 0.93 -3.40 -3.66
C TRP A 72 2.04 -4.40 -3.99
N SER A 73 2.90 -4.06 -4.94
CA SER A 73 4.04 -4.90 -5.32
C SER A 73 4.98 -5.15 -4.12
N ILE A 74 5.34 -4.11 -3.36
CA ILE A 74 6.14 -4.28 -2.12
C ILE A 74 5.44 -5.24 -1.16
N THR A 75 4.13 -5.07 -0.96
CA THR A 75 3.34 -5.92 -0.05
C THR A 75 3.34 -7.38 -0.50
N GLU A 76 3.19 -7.64 -1.80
CA GLU A 76 3.27 -9.00 -2.36
C GLU A 76 4.65 -9.62 -2.17
N HIS A 77 5.73 -8.86 -2.40
CA HIS A 77 7.09 -9.35 -2.18
C HIS A 77 7.33 -9.67 -0.70
N VAL A 78 6.98 -8.76 0.21
CA VAL A 78 7.10 -8.98 1.66
C VAL A 78 6.28 -10.20 2.09
N PHE A 79 5.07 -10.36 1.57
CA PHE A 79 4.25 -11.52 1.90
C PHE A 79 4.86 -12.83 1.38
N SER A 80 5.44 -12.83 0.16
CA SER A 80 6.14 -13.98 -0.38
C SER A 80 7.37 -14.35 0.45
N ASP A 81 8.16 -13.35 0.86
CA ASP A 81 9.34 -13.56 1.71
C ASP A 81 8.94 -14.14 3.07
N LEU A 82 7.88 -13.59 3.68
CA LEU A 82 7.30 -14.12 4.91
C LEU A 82 6.81 -15.56 4.74
N GLN A 83 6.16 -15.89 3.61
CA GLN A 83 5.76 -17.26 3.31
C GLN A 83 6.94 -18.21 3.21
N MET A 84 8.05 -17.79 2.61
CA MET A 84 9.26 -18.61 2.52
C MET A 84 9.91 -18.84 3.90
N VAL A 85 9.95 -17.81 4.75
CA VAL A 85 10.59 -17.90 6.08
C VAL A 85 9.71 -18.64 7.09
N LEU A 86 8.39 -18.45 7.01
CA LEU A 86 7.40 -18.95 7.97
C LEU A 86 6.49 -20.04 7.37
N GLU A 87 6.94 -20.75 6.33
CA GLU A 87 6.12 -21.73 5.62
C GLU A 87 5.48 -22.76 6.57
N SER A 88 6.28 -23.28 7.50
CA SER A 88 5.86 -24.26 8.50
C SER A 88 4.86 -23.74 9.53
N GLU A 89 4.87 -22.43 9.79
CA GLU A 89 3.99 -21.76 10.74
C GLU A 89 2.69 -21.33 10.06
N LEU A 90 2.79 -20.90 8.80
CA LEU A 90 1.65 -20.45 8.01
C LEU A 90 0.83 -21.64 7.52
N GLN A 91 1.41 -22.75 7.03
CA GLN A 91 0.69 -23.96 6.55
C GLN A 91 -0.56 -23.68 5.70
N GLY A 92 -0.57 -22.60 4.91
CA GLY A 92 -1.74 -22.17 4.13
C GLY A 92 -2.90 -21.58 4.96
N ARG A 93 -2.71 -21.33 6.25
CA ARG A 93 -3.65 -20.62 7.11
C ARG A 93 -3.76 -19.18 6.67
N ARG A 94 -5.00 -18.71 6.51
CA ARG A 94 -5.29 -17.29 6.37
C ARG A 94 -5.33 -16.68 7.78
N LEU A 95 -4.30 -15.92 8.13
CA LEU A 95 -4.24 -15.17 9.39
C LEU A 95 -4.93 -13.82 9.21
N ASP A 96 -5.61 -13.36 10.27
CA ASP A 96 -5.99 -11.95 10.35
C ASP A 96 -4.73 -11.07 10.58
N PRO A 97 -4.80 -9.75 10.34
CA PRO A 97 -3.64 -8.88 10.46
C PRO A 97 -2.97 -8.91 11.85
N ALA A 98 -3.73 -9.05 12.93
CA ALA A 98 -3.18 -9.07 14.29
C ALA A 98 -2.41 -10.37 14.55
N ALA A 99 -2.96 -11.51 14.14
CA ALA A 99 -2.30 -12.80 14.23
C ALA A 99 -1.01 -12.86 13.38
N LEU A 100 -1.01 -12.24 12.19
CA LEU A 100 0.20 -12.14 11.36
C LEU A 100 1.29 -11.30 12.05
N VAL A 101 0.93 -10.16 12.65
CA VAL A 101 1.88 -9.31 13.38
C VAL A 101 2.49 -10.04 14.59
N SER A 102 1.67 -10.77 15.36
CA SER A 102 2.17 -11.59 16.46
C SER A 102 3.15 -12.65 15.98
N LEU A 103 2.80 -13.37 14.89
CA LEU A 103 3.67 -14.40 14.33
C LEU A 103 5.01 -13.84 13.83
N ILE A 104 4.99 -12.67 13.17
CA ILE A 104 6.20 -11.97 12.75
C ILE A 104 7.06 -11.61 13.98
N SER A 105 6.43 -11.08 15.03
CA SER A 105 7.13 -10.66 16.25
C SER A 105 7.78 -11.84 16.98
N GLU A 106 7.09 -12.98 17.05
CA GLU A 106 7.59 -14.23 17.64
C GLU A 106 8.76 -14.85 16.86
N ASN A 107 8.89 -14.52 15.57
CA ASN A 107 9.89 -15.07 14.66
C ASN A 107 10.84 -14.00 14.09
N LEU A 108 10.97 -12.85 14.77
CA LEU A 108 11.70 -11.69 14.25
C LEU A 108 13.14 -12.03 13.86
N ASP A 109 13.83 -12.86 14.65
CA ASP A 109 15.21 -13.28 14.40
C ASP A 109 15.37 -14.07 13.08
N ARG A 110 14.31 -14.73 12.60
CA ARG A 110 14.32 -15.46 11.32
C ARG A 110 14.00 -14.55 10.14
N ILE A 111 13.18 -13.53 10.37
CA ILE A 111 12.67 -12.61 9.33
C ILE A 111 13.67 -11.47 9.08
N ALA A 112 14.23 -10.92 10.15
CA ALA A 112 15.21 -9.86 10.14
C ALA A 112 16.41 -10.27 11.03
N PRO A 113 17.19 -11.29 10.63
CA PRO A 113 18.37 -11.67 11.38
C PRO A 113 19.26 -10.45 11.55
N ALA A 114 19.71 -10.20 12.79
CA ALA A 114 20.61 -9.10 13.08
C ALA A 114 21.74 -9.11 12.05
N ALA A 115 21.99 -7.97 11.40
CA ALA A 115 23.05 -7.83 10.43
C ALA A 115 24.38 -8.12 11.15
N ASP A 116 24.82 -9.37 11.08
CA ASP A 116 26.10 -9.78 11.62
C ASP A 116 27.15 -8.93 10.93
N ASN A 117 27.97 -8.28 11.74
CA ASN A 117 29.10 -7.44 11.36
C ASN A 117 30.09 -8.20 10.46
N ARG A 118 29.75 -8.45 9.19
CA ARG A 118 30.70 -8.84 8.15
C ARG A 118 31.48 -7.61 7.68
N ARG A 119 32.15 -6.97 8.65
CA ARG A 119 33.38 -6.19 8.46
C ARG A 119 34.42 -6.80 9.39
N ALA A 120 34.79 -8.04 9.09
CA ALA A 120 36.00 -8.67 9.59
C ALA A 120 36.43 -9.73 8.57
N ALA A 121 37.03 -9.29 7.47
CA ALA A 121 38.02 -10.02 6.68
C ALA A 121 38.76 -9.02 5.80
#